data_AF-A0A922YFX9-F1
#
_entry.id   AF-A0A922YFX9-F1
#
_cell.length_a   1.000
_cell.length_b   1.000
_cell.length_c   1.000
_cell.angle_alpha   90.00
_cell.angle_beta   90.00
_cell.angle_gamma   90.00
#
_symmetry.space_group_name_H-M   'P 1'
#
loop_
_entity.id
_entity.type
_entity.pdbx_description
1 polymer ?
#
loop_
_entity_poly.entity_id
_entity_poly.type
_entity_poly.pdbx_seq_one_letter_code
_entity_poly.pdbx_strand_id
1 'polypeptide(L)'
;PLLTSLVLFLNRKFPARSVYALSFLTAFPLFLAYQIYVEGSSVANGWWTYDSVIGPALESEQGRLPLIFPLLIGLWAGWFVGLLADRNEEGFMAHEVRLGAAAKPPGWRREWARLWGMALLFQVTFFAINLVPAMLGRILFGGPSALVP
;
A
#
# COMPACT_ATOMS: atom_id res chain seq x y z
N PRO A 1 -5.32 11.72 -1.60
CA PRO A 1 -6.04 12.55 -2.59
C PRO A 1 -5.10 13.15 -3.66
N LEU A 2 -3.98 13.78 -3.30
CA LEU A 2 -3.07 14.44 -4.26
C LEU A 2 -2.50 13.50 -5.33
N LEU A 3 -1.99 12.32 -4.94
CA LEU A 3 -1.46 11.34 -5.89
C LEU A 3 -2.52 10.80 -6.84
N THR A 4 -3.73 10.50 -6.33
CA THR A 4 -4.86 10.11 -7.16
C THR A 4 -5.22 11.21 -8.16
N SER A 5 -5.26 12.48 -7.73
CA SER A 5 -5.51 13.61 -8.61
C SER A 5 -4.43 13.77 -9.69
N LEU A 6 -3.16 13.55 -9.34
CA LEU A 6 -2.05 13.55 -10.29
C LEU A 6 -2.20 12.43 -11.32
N VAL A 7 -2.50 11.20 -10.88
CA VAL A 7 -2.74 10.06 -11.78
C VAL A 7 -3.90 10.34 -12.73
N LEU A 8 -5.01 10.89 -12.22
CA LEU A 8 -6.15 11.28 -13.05
C LEU A 8 -5.81 12.38 -14.06
N PHE A 9 -5.03 13.38 -13.64
CA PHE A 9 -4.53 14.44 -14.53
C PHE A 9 -3.67 13.85 -15.65
N LEU A 10 -2.73 12.95 -15.31
CA LEU A 10 -1.87 12.29 -16.29
C LEU A 10 -2.67 11.37 -17.22
N ASN A 11 -3.69 10.68 -16.72
CA ASN A 11 -4.55 9.83 -17.53
C ASN A 11 -5.34 10.64 -18.57
N ARG A 12 -5.80 11.85 -18.23
CA ARG A 12 -6.43 12.78 -19.19
C ARG A 12 -5.45 13.24 -20.26
N LYS A 13 -4.17 13.45 -19.91
CA LYS A 13 -3.12 13.87 -20.84
C LYS A 13 -2.62 12.74 -21.72
N PHE A 14 -2.65 11.50 -21.22
CA PHE A 14 -2.14 10.31 -21.90
C PHE A 14 -3.16 9.16 -21.87
N PRO A 15 -4.33 9.31 -22.52
CA PRO A 15 -5.45 8.37 -22.40
C PRO A 15 -5.16 6.97 -22.97
N ALA A 16 -4.15 6.83 -23.83
CA ALA A 16 -3.70 5.53 -24.35
C ALA A 16 -2.91 4.70 -23.32
N ARG A 17 -2.58 5.26 -22.15
CA ARG A 17 -1.79 4.57 -21.11
C ARG A 17 -2.71 4.07 -19.99
N SER A 18 -2.37 2.92 -19.43
CA SER A 18 -3.09 2.37 -18.28
C SER A 18 -2.97 3.28 -17.05
N VAL A 19 -4.09 3.52 -16.36
CA VAL A 19 -4.14 4.22 -15.08
C VAL A 19 -3.19 3.59 -14.05
N TYR A 20 -3.12 2.26 -14.02
CA TYR A 20 -2.20 1.55 -13.12
C TYR A 20 -0.74 1.82 -13.50
N ALA A 21 -0.39 1.82 -14.80
CA ALA A 21 0.96 2.15 -15.22
C ALA A 21 1.36 3.57 -14.81
N LEU A 22 0.46 4.55 -15.00
CA LEU A 22 0.69 5.92 -14.54
C LEU A 22 0.83 6.00 -13.00
N SER A 23 0.05 5.22 -12.27
CA SER A 23 0.16 5.11 -10.81
C SER A 23 1.49 4.51 -10.36
N PHE A 24 1.96 3.44 -11.00
CA PHE A 24 3.26 2.84 -10.70
C PHE A 24 4.44 3.76 -11.11
N LEU A 25 4.27 4.63 -12.10
CA LEU A 25 5.29 5.61 -12.45
C LEU A 25 5.33 6.82 -11.49
N THR A 26 4.29 7.02 -10.68
CA THR A 26 4.17 8.20 -9.82
C THR A 26 4.05 7.84 -8.34
N ALA A 27 2.97 7.18 -7.93
CA ALA A 27 2.71 6.85 -6.54
C ALA A 27 3.74 5.88 -5.97
N PHE A 28 4.11 4.81 -6.69
CA PHE A 28 5.11 3.83 -6.22
C PHE A 28 6.46 4.47 -5.84
N PRO A 29 7.17 5.19 -6.73
CA PRO A 29 8.48 5.74 -6.39
C PRO A 29 8.39 6.81 -5.29
N LEU A 30 7.33 7.62 -5.27
CA LEU A 30 7.14 8.63 -4.23
C LEU A 30 6.87 7.99 -2.86
N PHE A 31 6.02 6.97 -2.79
CA PHE A 31 5.78 6.25 -1.54
C PHE A 31 7.02 5.47 -1.09
N LEU A 32 7.73 4.82 -2.00
CA LEU A 32 8.96 4.11 -1.66
C LEU A 32 10.01 5.06 -1.07
N ALA A 33 10.24 6.20 -1.71
CA ALA A 33 11.16 7.23 -1.22
C ALA A 33 10.72 7.77 0.14
N TYR A 34 9.42 8.04 0.31
CA TYR A 34 8.85 8.48 1.58
C TYR A 34 9.06 7.44 2.69
N GLN A 35 8.77 6.15 2.42
CA GLN A 35 8.98 5.08 3.40
C GLN A 35 10.44 4.93 3.77
N ILE A 36 11.36 4.92 2.80
CA ILE A 36 12.80 4.87 3.09
C ILE A 36 13.23 6.06 3.94
N TYR A 37 12.74 7.26 3.64
CA TYR A 37 13.07 8.46 4.40
C TYR A 37 12.52 8.41 5.83
N VAL A 38 11.23 8.16 6.02
CA VAL A 38 10.58 8.17 7.34
C VAL A 38 11.00 6.97 8.19
N GLU A 39 10.96 5.77 7.65
CA GLU A 39 11.36 4.56 8.37
C GLU A 39 12.88 4.58 8.63
N GLY A 40 13.67 4.96 7.61
CA GLY A 40 15.13 5.01 7.73
C GLY A 40 15.59 6.07 8.72
N SER A 41 14.98 7.26 8.71
CA SER A 41 15.28 8.27 9.73
C SER A 41 14.87 7.82 11.13
N SER A 42 13.74 7.13 11.28
CA SER A 42 13.31 6.60 12.59
C SER A 42 14.31 5.59 13.15
N VAL A 43 14.80 4.67 12.30
CA VAL A 43 15.84 3.70 12.66
C VAL A 43 17.18 4.40 12.96
N ALA A 44 17.59 5.37 12.15
CA ALA A 44 18.81 6.14 12.37
C ALA A 44 18.78 6.99 13.65
N ASN A 45 17.60 7.41 14.11
CA ASN A 45 17.43 8.08 15.40
C ASN A 45 17.30 7.11 16.58
N GLY A 46 17.32 5.80 16.34
CA GLY A 46 17.18 4.77 17.38
C GLY A 46 15.80 4.69 18.02
N TRP A 47 14.75 5.19 17.36
CA TRP A 47 13.38 5.09 17.90
C TRP A 47 12.87 3.66 17.94
N TRP A 48 13.31 2.83 16.99
CA TRP A 48 13.08 1.39 16.93
C TRP A 48 14.01 0.77 15.88
N THR A 49 14.12 -0.56 15.87
CA THR A 49 14.89 -1.32 14.87
C THR A 49 14.21 -2.67 14.61
N TYR A 50 14.53 -3.29 13.49
CA TYR A 50 14.14 -4.66 13.21
C TYR A 50 15.07 -5.66 13.93
N ASP A 51 14.47 -6.65 14.58
CA ASP A 51 15.15 -7.75 15.26
C ASP A 51 15.79 -8.72 14.25
N SER A 52 15.06 -9.03 13.19
CA SER A 52 15.44 -9.93 12.10
C SER A 52 15.44 -9.17 10.78
N VAL A 53 16.52 -9.32 10.01
CA VAL A 53 16.69 -8.67 8.71
C VAL A 53 16.71 -9.74 7.62
N ILE A 54 15.83 -9.59 6.64
CA ILE A 54 15.79 -10.45 5.45
C ILE A 54 16.07 -9.57 4.23
N GLY A 55 17.02 -9.98 3.40
CA GLY A 55 17.42 -9.25 2.19
C GLY A 55 18.29 -8.02 2.46
N PRO A 56 18.42 -7.11 1.47
CA PRO A 56 19.21 -5.89 1.62
C PRO A 56 18.65 -4.98 2.71
N ALA A 57 19.54 -4.35 3.47
CA ALA A 57 19.17 -3.40 4.52
C ALA A 57 20.02 -2.13 4.46
N LEU A 58 19.44 -1.04 4.96
CA LEU A 58 20.19 0.15 5.32
C LEU A 58 20.63 -0.01 6.77
N GLU A 59 21.94 0.10 6.98
CA GLU A 59 22.60 -0.03 8.27
C GLU A 59 22.89 1.37 8.83
N SER A 60 22.65 1.56 10.13
CA SER A 60 23.11 2.72 10.90
C SER A 60 23.72 2.25 12.21
N GLU A 61 24.34 3.16 12.96
CA GLU A 61 24.87 2.84 14.30
C GLU A 61 23.76 2.43 15.28
N GLN A 62 22.53 2.91 15.05
CA GLN A 62 21.38 2.75 15.94
C GLN A 62 20.46 1.58 15.55
N GLY A 63 20.55 1.06 14.33
CA GLY A 63 19.66 0.00 13.88
C GLY A 63 19.74 -0.33 12.39
N ARG A 64 18.80 -1.14 11.94
CA ARG A 64 18.77 -1.69 10.57
C ARG A 64 17.39 -1.63 9.97
N LEU A 65 17.28 -1.14 8.74
CA LEU A 65 16.03 -1.09 7.97
C LEU A 65 16.09 -2.10 6.79
N PRO A 66 15.38 -3.25 6.85
CA PRO A 66 15.24 -4.14 5.70
C PRO A 66 14.45 -3.45 4.59
N LEU A 67 15.03 -3.39 3.40
CA LEU A 67 14.43 -2.69 2.24
C LEU A 67 13.22 -3.42 1.64
N ILE A 68 13.02 -4.69 1.98
CA ILE A 68 11.84 -5.45 1.56
C ILE A 68 10.55 -4.78 2.08
N PHE A 69 10.53 -4.29 3.32
CA PHE A 69 9.33 -3.69 3.90
C PHE A 69 8.90 -2.40 3.18
N PRO A 70 9.76 -1.36 3.02
CA PRO A 70 9.42 -0.19 2.22
C PRO A 70 9.03 -0.53 0.79
N LEU A 71 9.68 -1.52 0.17
CA LEU A 71 9.38 -1.96 -1.18
C LEU A 71 7.96 -2.52 -1.32
N LEU A 72 7.55 -3.42 -0.42
CA LEU A 72 6.21 -4.02 -0.43
C LEU A 72 5.12 -2.96 -0.22
N ILE A 73 5.33 -2.05 0.72
CA ILE A 73 4.40 -0.93 0.96
C ILE A 73 4.33 -0.01 -0.26
N GLY A 74 5.48 0.31 -0.86
CA GLY A 74 5.52 1.11 -2.08
C GLY A 74 4.72 0.46 -3.21
N LEU A 75 4.96 -0.83 -3.47
CA LEU A 75 4.25 -1.58 -4.52
C LEU A 75 2.74 -1.60 -4.28
N TRP A 76 2.32 -1.85 -3.03
CA TRP A 76 0.92 -1.79 -2.64
C TRP A 76 0.33 -0.39 -2.84
N ALA A 77 1.04 0.66 -2.44
CA ALA A 77 0.58 2.04 -2.61
C ALA A 77 0.42 2.41 -4.10
N GLY A 78 1.36 2.01 -4.95
CA GLY A 78 1.28 2.19 -6.40
C GLY A 78 0.04 1.52 -7.00
N TRP A 79 -0.22 0.27 -6.61
CA TRP A 79 -1.43 -0.45 -7.02
C TRP A 79 -2.71 0.19 -6.47
N PHE A 80 -2.74 0.52 -5.18
CA PHE A 80 -3.90 1.03 -4.48
C PHE A 80 -4.33 2.40 -5.00
N VAL A 81 -3.39 3.30 -5.29
CA VAL A 81 -3.68 4.59 -5.94
C VAL A 81 -4.27 4.39 -7.33
N GLY A 82 -3.78 3.39 -8.08
CA GLY A 82 -4.34 3.01 -9.38
C GLY A 82 -5.80 2.59 -9.25
N LEU A 83 -6.10 1.74 -8.27
CA LEU A 83 -7.47 1.31 -7.95
C LEU A 83 -8.38 2.48 -7.57
N LEU A 84 -7.88 3.46 -6.82
CA LEU A 84 -8.66 4.65 -6.45
C LEU A 84 -8.98 5.56 -7.64
N ALA A 85 -8.08 5.60 -8.63
CA ALA A 85 -8.21 6.38 -9.86
C ALA A 85 -9.03 5.66 -10.95
N ASP A 86 -9.03 4.33 -10.93
CA ASP A 86 -9.77 3.48 -11.87
C ASP A 86 -11.25 3.39 -11.47
N ARG A 87 -12.03 4.34 -11.98
CA ARG A 87 -13.48 4.44 -11.72
C ARG A 87 -14.26 4.33 -13.02
N ASN A 88 -15.42 3.70 -12.95
CA ASN A 88 -16.35 3.67 -14.08
C ASN A 88 -17.02 5.04 -14.30
N GLU A 89 -17.84 5.16 -15.34
CA GLU A 89 -18.55 6.39 -15.70
C GLU A 89 -19.47 6.91 -14.57
N GLU A 90 -19.99 6.01 -13.75
CA GLU A 90 -20.82 6.32 -12.58
C GLU A 90 -20.01 6.69 -11.32
N GLY A 91 -18.67 6.64 -11.39
CA GLY A 91 -17.77 6.99 -10.29
C GLY A 91 -17.56 5.89 -9.24
N PHE A 92 -17.92 4.64 -9.56
CA PHE A 92 -17.66 3.46 -8.72
C PHE A 92 -16.33 2.80 -9.06
N MET A 93 -15.66 2.31 -8.01
CA MET A 93 -14.51 1.40 -8.13
C MET A 93 -14.99 -0.04 -8.35
N ALA A 94 -14.17 -0.87 -9.00
CA ALA A 94 -14.54 -2.26 -9.32
C ALA A 94 -14.99 -3.08 -8.09
N HIS A 95 -14.38 -2.89 -6.92
CA HIS A 95 -14.79 -3.58 -5.70
C HIS A 95 -16.15 -3.10 -5.18
N GLU A 96 -16.49 -1.82 -5.34
CA GLU A 96 -17.80 -1.28 -4.95
C GLU A 96 -18.92 -1.92 -5.79
N VAL A 97 -18.66 -2.15 -7.08
CA VAL A 97 -19.58 -2.86 -7.97
C VAL A 97 -19.74 -4.32 -7.53
N ARG A 98 -18.64 -5.03 -7.29
CA ARG A 98 -18.65 -6.45 -6.85
C ARG A 98 -19.33 -6.66 -5.50
N LEU A 99 -19.24 -5.69 -4.60
CA LEU A 99 -19.90 -5.71 -3.29
C LEU A 99 -21.35 -5.22 -3.35
N GLY A 100 -21.88 -4.93 -4.54
CA GLY A 100 -23.27 -4.55 -4.75
C GLY A 100 -23.61 -3.13 -4.28
N ALA A 101 -22.61 -2.26 -4.08
CA ALA A 101 -22.86 -0.86 -3.74
C ALA A 101 -23.52 -0.11 -4.91
N ALA A 102 -23.10 -0.39 -6.15
CA ALA A 102 -23.68 0.23 -7.35
C ALA A 102 -25.17 -0.10 -7.55
N ALA A 103 -25.64 -1.26 -7.08
CA ALA A 103 -27.04 -1.66 -7.16
C ALA A 103 -27.96 -0.97 -6.14
N LYS A 104 -27.40 -0.22 -5.17
CA LYS A 104 -28.18 0.49 -4.14
C LYS A 104 -28.59 1.88 -4.66
N PRO A 105 -29.81 2.34 -4.39
CA PRO A 105 -30.23 3.69 -4.78
C PRO A 105 -29.35 4.75 -4.07
N PRO A 106 -29.21 5.95 -4.65
CA PRO A 106 -28.51 7.05 -4.01
C PRO A 106 -29.05 7.32 -2.60
N GLY A 107 -28.17 7.33 -1.60
CA GLY A 107 -28.54 7.54 -0.21
C GLY A 107 -27.56 6.91 0.78
N TRP A 108 -27.85 7.05 2.07
CA TRP A 108 -26.94 6.62 3.15
C TRP A 108 -26.54 5.15 3.06
N ARG A 109 -27.47 4.26 2.68
CA ARG A 109 -27.21 2.81 2.56
C ARG A 109 -26.13 2.50 1.53
N ARG A 110 -26.11 3.27 0.43
CA ARG A 110 -25.10 3.11 -0.63
C ARG A 110 -23.74 3.59 -0.13
N GLU A 111 -23.67 4.78 0.44
CA GLU A 111 -22.39 5.33 0.92
C GLU A 111 -21.80 4.50 2.07
N TRP A 112 -22.63 3.92 2.93
CA TRP A 112 -22.18 2.95 3.94
C TRP A 112 -21.60 1.67 3.32
N ALA A 113 -22.22 1.14 2.26
CA ALA A 113 -21.70 -0.03 1.56
C ALA A 113 -20.34 0.27 0.91
N ARG A 114 -20.15 1.47 0.36
CA ARG A 114 -18.87 1.92 -0.20
C ARG A 114 -17.79 2.07 0.86
N LEU A 115 -18.13 2.69 1.98
CA LEU A 115 -17.20 2.89 3.10
C LEU A 115 -16.73 1.56 3.67
N TRP A 116 -17.65 0.63 3.95
CA TRP A 116 -17.27 -0.71 4.44
C TRP A 116 -16.55 -1.54 3.39
N GLY A 117 -16.92 -1.41 2.12
CA GLY A 117 -16.20 -2.06 1.02
C GLY A 117 -14.76 -1.59 0.91
N MET A 118 -14.53 -0.28 1.07
CA MET A 118 -13.19 0.30 1.09
C MET A 118 -12.39 -0.13 2.32
N ALA A 119 -13.02 -0.10 3.51
CA ALA A 119 -12.37 -0.57 4.74
C ALA A 119 -11.94 -2.04 4.61
N LEU A 120 -12.83 -2.91 4.14
CA LEU A 120 -12.52 -4.32 3.93
C LEU A 120 -11.40 -4.52 2.90
N LEU A 121 -11.47 -3.84 1.75
CA LEU A 121 -10.43 -3.90 0.73
C LEU A 121 -9.07 -3.48 1.29
N PHE A 122 -9.02 -2.36 2.00
CA PHE A 122 -7.79 -1.87 2.61
C PHE A 122 -7.23 -2.89 3.59
N GLN A 123 -8.04 -3.35 4.55
CA GLN A 123 -7.59 -4.30 5.58
C GLN A 123 -7.07 -5.61 4.96
N VAL A 124 -7.82 -6.18 4.01
CA VAL A 124 -7.45 -7.45 3.36
C VAL A 124 -6.17 -7.30 2.55
N THR A 125 -6.07 -6.26 1.73
CA THR A 125 -4.90 -6.08 0.85
C THR A 125 -3.65 -5.68 1.63
N PHE A 126 -3.80 -4.83 2.65
CA PHE A 126 -2.70 -4.45 3.53
C PHE A 126 -2.22 -5.64 4.36
N PHE A 127 -3.13 -6.45 4.92
CA PHE A 127 -2.77 -7.69 5.59
C PHE A 127 -2.01 -8.64 4.66
N ALA A 128 -2.53 -8.85 3.45
CA ALA A 128 -1.96 -9.77 2.48
C ALA A 128 -0.58 -9.34 1.96
N ILE A 129 -0.33 -8.03 1.79
CA ILE A 129 0.93 -7.54 1.19
C ILE A 129 1.95 -7.13 2.24
N ASN A 130 1.52 -6.62 3.39
CA ASN A 130 2.44 -6.16 4.42
C ASN A 130 2.71 -7.25 5.47
N LEU A 131 1.65 -7.87 5.99
CA LEU A 131 1.77 -8.77 7.15
C LEU A 131 2.13 -10.20 6.75
N VAL A 132 1.43 -10.76 5.74
CA VAL A 132 1.64 -12.14 5.32
C VAL A 132 3.09 -12.41 4.88
N PRO A 133 3.77 -11.56 4.10
CA PRO A 133 5.17 -11.83 3.72
C PRO A 133 6.11 -11.86 4.92
N ALA A 134 5.91 -10.99 5.90
CA ALA A 134 6.69 -10.99 7.15
C ALA A 134 6.42 -12.27 7.97
N MET A 135 5.16 -12.68 8.09
CA MET A 135 4.79 -13.94 8.76
C MET A 135 5.40 -15.15 8.08
N LEU A 136 5.31 -15.24 6.75
CA LEU A 136 5.91 -16.32 5.96
C LEU A 136 7.44 -16.31 6.10
N GLY A 137 8.07 -15.14 6.02
CA GLY A 137 9.50 -14.99 6.25
C GLY A 137 9.91 -15.52 7.63
N ARG A 138 9.13 -15.22 8.66
CA ARG A 138 9.37 -15.73 10.01
C ARG A 138 9.11 -17.23 10.15
N ILE A 139 8.10 -17.79 9.49
CA ILE A 139 7.82 -19.24 9.54
C ILE A 139 8.91 -20.02 8.79
N LEU A 140 9.36 -19.52 7.64
CA LEU A 140 10.31 -20.21 6.77
C LEU A 140 11.77 -20.05 7.23
N PHE A 141 12.12 -18.89 7.80
CA PHE A 141 13.51 -18.53 8.09
C PHE A 141 13.75 -18.05 9.53
N GLY A 142 12.71 -17.95 10.36
CA GLY A 142 12.82 -17.45 11.73
C GLY A 142 13.32 -18.52 12.71
N GLY A 143 14.21 -18.10 13.62
CA GLY A 143 14.57 -18.86 14.83
C GLY A 143 13.74 -18.46 16.05
N PRO A 144 14.08 -18.98 17.25
CA PRO A 144 13.49 -18.55 18.52
C PRO A 144 13.49 -17.01 18.62
N SER A 145 12.40 -16.42 19.09
CA SER A 145 12.34 -14.95 19.24
C SER A 145 13.37 -14.52 20.27
N ALA A 146 14.18 -13.51 19.95
CA ALA A 146 15.08 -12.90 20.93
C ALA A 146 14.30 -12.11 22.01
N LEU A 147 13.03 -11.78 21.74
CA LEU A 147 12.20 -10.91 22.59
C LEU A 147 11.17 -11.67 23.43
N VAL A 148 10.75 -12.86 23.01
CA VAL A 148 9.76 -13.69 23.73
C VAL A 148 10.30 -15.13 23.77
N PRO A 149 10.89 -15.56 24.90
CA PRO A 149 11.45 -16.90 25.07
C PRO A 149 10.41 -18.01 24.95
#